data_AF-A0A9Q4IUM5-F1
#
_entry.id   AF-A0A9Q4IUM5-F1
#
_cell.length_a   1.000
_cell.length_b   1.000
_cell.length_c   1.000
_cell.angle_alpha   90.00
_cell.angle_beta   90.00
_cell.angle_gamma   90.00
#
_symmetry.space_group_name_H-M   'P 1'
#
loop_
_entity.id
_entity.type
_entity.pdbx_description
1 polymer ?
#
loop_
_entity_poly.entity_id
_entity_poly.type
_entity_poly.pdbx_seq_one_letter_code
_entity_poly.pdbx_strand_id
1 'polypeptide(L)' 'PGASGRFNFVATLTFPASMFPVDAVVTFRLTDDTDSAKQCTFTWKAGASSLSVNKSSLSLVNGGTGQTVNVTSNDDWNVS' A
#
# COMPACT_ATOMS: atom_id res chain seq x y z
N PRO A 1 -14.94 32.67 -8.18
CA PRO A 1 -14.85 33.34 -6.87
C PRO A 1 -13.67 34.32 -6.88
N GLY A 2 -13.83 35.56 -6.38
CA GLY A 2 -12.79 36.61 -6.44
C GLY A 2 -11.79 36.58 -5.27
N ALA A 3 -11.06 37.69 -5.04
CA ALA A 3 -9.89 37.84 -4.16
C ALA A 3 -10.01 37.33 -2.70
N SER A 4 -11.22 37.12 -2.19
CA SER A 4 -11.49 36.58 -0.85
C SER A 4 -12.51 35.44 -0.85
N GLY A 5 -12.94 35.00 -2.03
CA GLY A 5 -13.87 33.90 -2.22
C GLY A 5 -13.15 32.56 -2.27
N ARG A 6 -13.70 31.56 -1.57
CA ARG A 6 -13.17 30.19 -1.62
C ARG A 6 -13.67 29.48 -2.87
N PHE A 7 -12.77 28.78 -3.55
CA PHE A 7 -13.13 27.74 -4.51
C PHE A 7 -13.10 26.40 -3.78
N ASN A 8 -14.22 25.69 -3.79
CA ASN A 8 -14.28 24.33 -3.27
C ASN A 8 -14.13 23.37 -4.45
N PHE A 9 -13.14 22.50 -4.39
CA PHE A 9 -13.00 21.38 -5.32
C PHE A 9 -13.05 20.08 -4.52
N VAL A 10 -13.66 19.06 -5.11
CA VAL A 10 -13.64 17.69 -4.58
C VAL A 10 -13.06 16.81 -5.67
N ALA A 11 -12.00 16.08 -5.31
CA ALA A 11 -11.41 15.08 -6.18
C ALA A 11 -11.40 13.75 -5.43
N THR A 12 -11.83 12.69 -6.10
CA THR A 12 -11.76 11.32 -5.58
C THR A 12 -10.68 10.57 -6.35
N LEU A 13 -9.69 10.04 -5.63
CA LEU A 13 -8.68 9.14 -6.16
C LEU A 13 -8.91 7.75 -5.58
N THR A 14 -8.88 6.74 -6.44
CA THR A 14 -9.00 5.34 -6.03
C THR A 14 -7.74 4.62 -6.47
N PHE A 15 -7.06 4.00 -5.52
CA PHE A 15 -5.89 3.16 -5.77
C PHE A 15 -6.29 1.70 -5.62
N PRO A 16 -5.90 0.82 -6.55
CA PRO A 16 -6.08 -0.61 -6.35
C PRO A 16 -5.24 -1.06 -5.15
N ALA A 17 -5.64 -2.18 -4.52
CA ALA A 17 -4.79 -2.83 -3.54
C ALA A 17 -3.45 -3.16 -4.18
N SER A 18 -2.35 -2.76 -3.53
CA SER A 18 -1.02 -3.14 -3.98
C SER A 18 -0.77 -4.60 -3.64
N MET A 19 -0.18 -5.34 -4.58
CA MET A 19 0.30 -6.70 -4.33
C MET A 19 1.51 -6.72 -3.39
N PHE A 20 2.19 -5.58 -3.24
CA PHE A 20 3.38 -5.40 -2.41
C PHE A 20 3.18 -4.31 -1.36
N PRO A 21 3.86 -4.37 -0.21
CA PRO A 21 3.88 -3.33 0.80
C PRO A 21 4.75 -2.18 0.30
N VAL A 22 4.22 -1.40 -0.63
CA VAL A 22 4.84 -0.16 -1.11
C VAL A 22 4.05 1.04 -0.61
N ASP A 23 4.77 2.06 -0.15
CA ASP A 23 4.18 3.34 0.19
C ASP A 23 3.55 3.96 -1.07
N ALA A 24 2.27 4.32 -1.01
CA ALA A 24 1.65 5.12 -2.07
C ALA A 24 1.75 6.60 -1.70
N VAL A 25 2.43 7.38 -2.55
CA VAL A 25 2.61 8.83 -2.35
C VAL A 25 1.84 9.58 -3.42
N VAL A 26 0.96 10.49 -2.98
CA VAL A 26 0.19 11.37 -3.85
C VAL A 26 0.44 12.81 -3.47
N THR A 27 0.86 13.61 -4.44
CA THR A 27 1.08 15.04 -4.26
C THR A 27 0.08 15.82 -5.12
N PHE A 28 -0.74 16.62 -4.46
CA PHE A 28 -1.54 17.65 -5.10
C PHE A 28 -0.72 18.93 -5.17
N ARG A 29 -0.45 19.40 -6.38
CA ARG A 29 0.22 20.69 -6.61
C ARG A 29 -0.73 21.62 -7.33
N LEU A 30 -1.01 22.76 -6.72
CA LEU A 30 -1.70 23.88 -7.34
C LEU A 30 -0.66 24.93 -7.70
N THR A 31 -0.63 25.34 -8.96
CA THR A 31 0.22 26.41 -9.48
C THR A 31 -0.68 27.52 -9.99
N ASP A 32 -0.40 28.76 -9.61
CA ASP A 32 -1.12 29.93 -10.12
C ASP A 32 -0.49 30.48 -11.42
N ASP A 33 -1.07 31.54 -11.96
CA ASP A 33 -0.64 32.23 -13.17
C ASP A 33 0.69 33.00 -13.00
N THR A 34 1.23 33.05 -11.78
CA THR A 34 2.54 33.61 -11.45
C THR A 34 3.60 32.53 -11.22
N ASP A 35 3.31 31.27 -11.55
CA ASP A 35 4.12 30.09 -11.27
C ASP A 35 4.34 29.79 -9.76
N SER A 36 3.60 30.46 -8.87
CA SER A 36 3.66 30.16 -7.44
C SER A 36 2.91 28.87 -7.14
N ALA A 37 3.54 27.96 -6.39
CA ALA A 37 2.98 26.64 -6.11
C ALA A 37 2.63 26.44 -4.62
N LYS A 38 1.51 25.76 -4.37
CA LYS A 38 1.16 25.15 -3.08
C LYS A 38 1.04 23.64 -3.25
N GLN A 39 1.58 22.88 -2.31
CA GLN A 39 1.52 21.43 -2.34
C GLN A 39 0.89 20.84 -1.08
N CYS A 40 0.19 19.73 -1.26
CA CYS A 40 -0.26 18.84 -0.21
C CYS A 40 0.12 17.41 -0.59
N THR A 41 0.80 16.70 0.30
CA THR A 41 1.25 15.32 0.07
C THR A 41 0.53 14.39 1.03
N PHE A 42 -0.04 13.32 0.48
CA PHE A 42 -0.60 12.19 1.20
C PHE A 42 0.31 10.99 1.02
N THR A 43 0.68 10.36 2.13
CA THR A 43 1.45 9.11 2.13
C THR A 43 0.59 8.02 2.77
N TRP A 44 0.16 7.06 1.98
CA TRP A 44 -0.35 5.79 2.51
C TRP A 44 0.82 4.87 2.75
N LYS A 45 1.08 4.59 4.03
CA LYS A 45 2.17 3.68 4.41
C LYS A 45 1.84 2.26 3.99
N ALA A 46 2.84 1.59 3.45
CA ALA A 46 2.86 0.16 3.26
C ALA A 46 2.43 -0.54 4.56
N GLY A 47 1.55 -1.54 4.44
CA GLY A 47 1.34 -2.47 5.54
C GLY A 47 2.65 -3.21 5.86
N ALA A 48 2.83 -3.63 7.11
CA ALA A 48 4.00 -4.45 7.47
C ALA A 48 3.99 -5.76 6.67
N SER A 49 5.18 -6.23 6.27
CA SER A 49 5.38 -7.59 5.76
C SER A 49 4.85 -8.60 6.78
N SER A 50 4.02 -9.53 6.33
CA SER A 50 3.42 -10.56 7.16
C SER A 50 3.46 -11.90 6.44
N LEU A 51 3.86 -12.93 7.18
CA LEU A 51 3.78 -14.31 6.75
C LEU A 51 3.02 -15.10 7.80
N SER A 52 1.96 -15.80 7.39
CA SER A 52 1.21 -16.67 8.29
C SER A 52 0.96 -18.04 7.66
N VAL A 53 1.02 -19.06 8.52
CA VAL A 53 0.70 -20.44 8.16
C VAL A 53 -0.58 -20.82 8.91
N ASN A 54 -1.62 -21.20 8.17
CA ASN A 54 -2.88 -21.62 8.77
C ASN A 54 -2.85 -23.12 9.08
N LYS A 55 -2.23 -23.48 10.21
CA LYS A 55 -2.25 -24.85 10.77
C LYS A 55 -2.02 -24.81 12.29
N SER A 56 -2.71 -25.67 13.03
CA SER A 56 -2.56 -25.79 14.48
C SER A 56 -1.17 -26.30 14.91
N SER A 57 -0.51 -27.09 14.05
CA SER A 57 0.88 -27.52 14.24
C SER A 57 1.56 -27.78 12.88
N LEU A 58 2.81 -27.32 12.73
CA LEU A 58 3.66 -27.61 11.59
C LEU A 58 4.82 -28.50 12.04
N SER A 59 5.00 -29.64 11.37
CA SER A 59 6.10 -30.57 11.64
C SER A 59 6.87 -30.83 10.34
N LEU A 60 8.14 -30.45 10.31
CA LEU A 60 9.04 -30.65 9.19
C LEU A 60 10.02 -31.76 9.59
N VAL A 61 9.81 -32.97 9.08
CA VAL A 61 10.65 -34.14 9.37
C VAL A 61 11.31 -34.64 8.09
N ASN A 62 12.61 -34.91 8.16
CA ASN A 62 13.36 -35.46 7.03
C ASN A 62 12.85 -36.88 6.72
N GLY A 63 12.33 -37.09 5.50
CA GLY A 63 11.73 -38.37 5.09
C GLY A 63 10.28 -38.59 5.52
N GLY A 64 9.59 -37.58 6.06
CA GLY A 64 8.16 -37.69 6.38
C GLY A 64 7.24 -37.52 5.16
N THR A 65 5.96 -37.79 5.36
CA THR A 65 4.92 -37.53 4.35
C THR A 65 4.77 -36.03 4.14
N GLY A 66 4.69 -35.59 2.89
CA GLY A 66 4.48 -34.18 2.55
C GLY A 66 3.22 -33.63 3.21
N GLN A 67 3.32 -32.41 3.77
CA GLN A 67 2.18 -31.73 4.39
C GLN A 67 1.76 -30.53 3.53
N THR A 68 0.48 -30.43 3.21
CA THR A 68 -0.10 -29.23 2.60
C THR A 68 -0.39 -28.19 3.69
N VAL A 69 -0.01 -26.95 3.43
CA VAL A 69 -0.34 -25.79 4.28
C VAL A 69 -0.85 -24.64 3.42
N ASN A 70 -1.78 -23.87 3.97
CA ASN A 70 -2.20 -22.61 3.39
C ASN A 70 -1.28 -21.52 3.91
N VAL A 71 -0.62 -20.81 2.98
CA VAL A 71 0.27 -19.70 3.26
C VAL A 71 -0.40 -18.41 2.80
N THR A 72 -0.42 -17.40 3.66
CA THR A 72 -0.81 -16.03 3.29
C THR A 72 0.39 -15.13 3.47
N SER A 73 0.77 -14.44 2.40
CA SER A 73 1.85 -13.45 2.34
C SER A 73 1.34 -12.21 1.60
N ASN A 74 1.83 -11.05 1.99
CA ASN A 74 1.68 -9.79 1.24
C ASN A 74 2.97 -9.38 0.51
N ASP A 75 3.96 -10.27 0.46
CA ASP A 75 5.26 -10.09 -0.18
C ASP A 75 5.64 -11.29 -1.05
N ASP A 76 6.56 -11.07 -2.00
CA ASP A 76 7.27 -12.14 -2.70
C ASP A 76 8.11 -12.94 -1.71
N TRP A 77 8.02 -14.27 -1.78
CA TRP A 77 8.80 -15.17 -0.92
C TRP A 77 9.63 -16.15 -1.76
N ASN A 78 10.93 -16.21 -1.47
CA ASN A 78 11.83 -17.24 -1.95
C ASN A 78 11.98 -18.38 -0.93
N VAL A 79 11.84 -19.63 -1.37
CA VAL A 79 12.10 -20.82 -0.56
C VAL A 79 13.51 -21.33 -0.92
N SER A 80 14.41 -21.39 0.06
CA SER A 80 15.78 -21.91 -0.08
C SER A 80 16.05 -23.05 0.88
#